data_AF-A0A382W6A3-F1
#
_entry.id   AF-A0A382W6A3-F1
#
_cell.length_a   1.000
_cell.length_b   1.000
_cell.length_c   1.000
_cell.angle_alpha   90.00
_cell.angle_beta   90.00
_cell.angle_gamma   90.00
#
_symmetry.space_group_name_H-M   'P 1'
#
loop_
_entity.id
_entity.type
_entity.pdbx_description
1 polymer ?
#
loop_
_entity_poly.entity_id
_entity_poly.type
_entity_poly.pdbx_seq_one_letter_code
_entity_poly.pdbx_strand_id
1 'polypeptide(L)'
;GAICAFNVAWHRPDSFRRVYSTIGTYVGLRGGNEIPTLIRKTEPKPLRVFLQDGENDLNIYGGDWWVANQMMQRALKFSGYELKHEWGKGQHSRKHGNAIFPDAMRWLWHEDAAEVKTHYDQCRNEAVRFLEPDEQWQLLSDGHGWAEGLATMPDGTLFFTDVPASKIYHIGTDDKVELFAENTGRTNGLRLGPDGLLYGAANGAGQIAAWNPKTAKRTVIAEGVKCNDLVVRHDGTVYFTNPPENKIMMIRKGSGQAVSVDDFRNPNGLTLSADQTML
;
A
#
# COMPACT_ATOMS: atom_id res chain seq x y z
N GLY A 1 1.07 25.76 2.32
CA GLY A 1 2.46 25.59 1.85
C GLY A 1 2.52 24.48 0.82
N ALA A 2 3.50 24.50 -0.07
CA ALA A 2 3.61 23.60 -1.22
C ALA A 2 3.53 22.10 -0.87
N ILE A 3 4.24 21.64 0.18
CA ILE A 3 4.19 20.24 0.61
C ILE A 3 2.77 19.79 1.03
N CYS A 4 1.99 20.68 1.65
CA CYS A 4 0.62 20.39 2.06
C CYS A 4 -0.29 20.24 0.83
N ALA A 5 -0.22 21.20 -0.11
CA ALA A 5 -0.99 21.13 -1.35
C ALA A 5 -0.68 19.85 -2.14
N PHE A 6 0.62 19.49 -2.22
CA PHE A 6 1.04 18.27 -2.87
C PHE A 6 0.53 17.02 -2.15
N ASN A 7 0.70 16.91 -0.83
CA ASN A 7 0.26 15.73 -0.08
C ASN A 7 -1.26 15.53 -0.18
N VAL A 8 -2.05 16.60 -0.11
CA VAL A 8 -3.51 16.50 -0.27
C VAL A 8 -3.84 15.93 -1.66
N ALA A 9 -3.24 16.48 -2.73
CA ALA A 9 -3.45 15.96 -4.08
C ALA A 9 -2.94 14.53 -4.27
N TRP A 10 -1.78 14.21 -3.70
CA TRP A 10 -1.18 12.88 -3.80
C TRP A 10 -2.03 11.82 -3.09
N HIS A 11 -2.60 12.13 -1.94
CA HIS A 11 -3.42 11.17 -1.21
C HIS A 11 -4.90 11.18 -1.61
N ARG A 12 -5.37 12.24 -2.28
CA ARG A 12 -6.76 12.39 -2.75
C ARG A 12 -6.84 12.85 -4.21
N PRO A 13 -6.28 12.07 -5.16
CA PRO A 13 -6.33 12.40 -6.59
C PRO A 13 -7.76 12.32 -7.17
N ASP A 14 -8.69 11.71 -6.43
CA ASP A 14 -10.13 11.74 -6.71
C ASP A 14 -10.72 13.16 -6.59
N SER A 15 -10.16 14.00 -5.71
CA SER A 15 -10.67 15.34 -5.41
C SER A 15 -9.74 16.46 -5.90
N PHE A 16 -8.42 16.24 -5.89
CA PHE A 16 -7.43 17.27 -6.20
C PHE A 16 -6.40 16.75 -7.19
N ARG A 17 -6.43 17.29 -8.42
CA ARG A 17 -5.53 16.87 -9.51
C ARG A 17 -4.57 17.95 -10.02
N ARG A 18 -4.66 19.18 -9.53
CA ARG A 18 -3.84 20.31 -9.97
C ARG A 18 -3.11 20.91 -8.78
N VAL A 19 -1.79 20.96 -8.83
CA VAL A 19 -0.94 21.39 -7.71
C VAL A 19 -0.11 22.59 -8.14
N TYR A 20 -0.33 23.71 -7.45
CA TYR A 20 0.57 24.86 -7.49
C TYR A 20 1.50 24.81 -6.29
N SER A 21 2.80 24.68 -6.55
CA SER A 21 3.82 24.47 -5.52
C SER A 21 4.94 25.50 -5.67
N THR A 22 4.93 26.52 -4.82
CA THR A 22 6.00 27.50 -4.68
C THR A 22 6.73 27.28 -3.35
N ILE A 23 8.06 27.31 -3.35
CA ILE A 23 8.88 27.19 -2.14
C ILE A 23 8.53 25.89 -1.42
N GLY A 24 8.84 24.76 -2.08
CA GLY A 24 8.44 23.43 -1.64
C GLY A 24 9.22 22.93 -0.44
N THR A 25 8.52 22.67 0.67
CA THR A 25 9.11 22.09 1.90
C THR A 25 9.40 20.60 1.75
N TYR A 26 10.02 20.18 0.65
CA TYR A 26 10.35 18.78 0.36
C TYR A 26 11.68 18.34 1.02
N VAL A 27 12.03 18.98 2.13
CA VAL A 27 13.22 18.73 2.94
C VAL A 27 12.88 17.84 4.15
N GLY A 28 13.87 17.51 4.98
CA GLY A 28 13.77 16.68 6.19
C GLY A 28 12.91 17.23 7.33
N LEU A 29 12.00 18.16 7.06
CA LEU A 29 10.98 18.59 8.00
C LEU A 29 9.77 17.67 7.86
N ARG A 30 9.52 16.85 8.89
CA ARG A 30 8.39 15.90 8.94
C ARG A 30 8.38 14.91 7.76
N GLY A 31 9.56 14.48 7.30
CA GLY A 31 9.70 13.46 6.25
C GLY A 31 9.47 13.94 4.82
N GLY A 32 9.44 15.26 4.56
CA GLY A 32 9.24 15.79 3.21
C GLY A 32 10.29 15.31 2.19
N ASN A 33 11.50 14.99 2.66
CA ASN A 33 12.61 14.44 1.87
C ASN A 33 12.35 13.02 1.33
N GLU A 34 11.40 12.27 1.89
CA GLU A 34 11.05 10.92 1.42
C GLU A 34 10.15 10.95 0.18
N ILE A 35 9.44 12.06 -0.03
CA ILE A 35 8.43 12.18 -1.09
C ILE A 35 9.03 11.88 -2.48
N PRO A 36 10.16 12.48 -2.91
CA PRO A 36 10.74 12.17 -4.22
C PRO A 36 11.06 10.68 -4.44
N THR A 37 11.45 9.97 -3.38
CA THR A 37 11.70 8.52 -3.43
C THR A 37 10.40 7.74 -3.57
N LEU A 38 9.36 8.11 -2.83
CA LEU A 38 8.03 7.49 -2.93
C LEU A 38 7.43 7.67 -4.33
N ILE A 39 7.55 8.87 -4.92
CA ILE A 39 7.10 9.16 -6.29
C ILE A 39 7.68 8.13 -7.28
N ARG A 40 8.97 7.79 -7.12
CA ARG A 40 9.69 6.86 -8.00
C ARG A 40 9.38 5.38 -7.76
N LYS A 41 8.76 5.05 -6.62
CA LYS A 41 8.50 3.67 -6.18
C LYS A 41 7.02 3.28 -6.17
N THR A 42 6.13 4.25 -6.35
CA THR A 42 4.67 4.04 -6.27
C THR A 42 3.99 4.38 -7.58
N GLU A 43 2.83 3.75 -7.83
CA GLU A 43 2.03 4.01 -9.03
C GLU A 43 1.84 5.52 -9.26
N PRO A 44 2.08 6.02 -10.50
CA PRO A 44 1.80 7.41 -10.83
C PRO A 44 0.31 7.71 -10.79
N LYS A 45 -0.01 8.91 -10.31
CA LYS A 45 -1.36 9.41 -10.04
C LYS A 45 -1.70 10.50 -11.04
N PRO A 46 -2.98 10.74 -11.34
CA PRO A 46 -3.39 11.73 -12.33
C PRO A 46 -3.26 13.15 -11.78
N LEU A 47 -2.02 13.64 -11.64
CA LEU A 47 -1.70 14.96 -11.12
C LEU A 47 -0.94 15.81 -12.14
N ARG A 48 -1.33 17.07 -12.22
CA ARG A 48 -0.63 18.14 -12.91
C ARG A 48 0.02 19.06 -11.89
N VAL A 49 1.34 19.20 -11.95
CA VAL A 49 2.12 19.90 -10.94
C VAL A 49 2.90 21.04 -11.56
N PHE A 50 2.72 22.25 -11.02
CA PHE A 50 3.56 23.40 -11.30
C PHE A 50 4.50 23.63 -10.11
N LEU A 51 5.81 23.56 -10.35
CA LEU A 51 6.84 23.81 -9.33
C LEU A 51 7.49 25.19 -9.51
N GLN A 52 7.81 25.83 -8.39
CA GLN A 52 8.64 27.03 -8.36
C GLN A 52 9.49 26.99 -7.10
N ASP A 53 10.76 27.36 -7.27
CA ASP A 53 11.68 27.64 -6.17
C ASP A 53 12.75 28.65 -6.61
N GLY A 54 13.63 29.07 -5.71
CA GLY A 54 14.74 29.98 -5.97
C GLY A 54 16.10 29.37 -5.66
N GLU A 55 17.11 29.63 -6.51
CA GLU A 55 18.50 29.19 -6.31
C GLU A 55 19.11 29.61 -4.96
N ASN A 56 18.58 30.66 -4.34
CA ASN A 56 19.06 31.22 -3.07
C ASN A 56 18.07 30.96 -1.91
N ASP A 57 17.20 29.96 -2.02
CA ASP A 57 16.27 29.58 -0.93
C ASP A 57 17.03 29.03 0.31
N LEU A 58 16.28 28.67 1.34
CA LEU A 58 16.81 28.21 2.61
C LEU A 58 17.69 26.97 2.45
N ASN A 59 18.80 26.99 3.18
CA ASN A 59 19.57 25.81 3.52
C ASN A 59 19.69 25.77 5.05
N ILE A 60 18.94 24.88 5.67
CA ILE A 60 18.79 24.78 7.12
C ILE A 60 19.04 23.33 7.58
N TYR A 61 18.95 23.08 8.89
CA TYR A 61 19.12 21.73 9.47
C TYR A 61 18.24 20.64 8.84
N GLY A 62 17.12 21.01 8.21
CA GLY A 62 16.25 20.09 7.48
C GLY A 62 16.72 19.76 6.06
N GLY A 63 17.65 20.53 5.49
CA GLY A 63 18.17 20.36 4.14
C GLY A 63 18.16 21.64 3.30
N ASP A 64 18.69 21.51 2.09
CA ASP A 64 18.73 22.55 1.06
C ASP A 64 17.44 22.51 0.23
N TRP A 65 16.65 23.58 0.29
CA TRP A 65 15.33 23.63 -0.34
C TRP A 65 15.42 23.69 -1.86
N TRP A 66 16.41 24.40 -2.40
CA TRP A 66 16.66 24.47 -3.83
C TRP A 66 16.95 23.07 -4.39
N VAL A 67 17.87 22.34 -3.76
CA VAL A 67 18.20 20.96 -4.16
C VAL A 67 17.00 20.03 -3.96
N ALA A 68 16.23 20.18 -2.89
CA ALA A 68 15.05 19.35 -2.63
C ALA A 68 13.95 19.54 -3.69
N ASN A 69 13.66 20.78 -4.11
CA ASN A 69 12.68 21.06 -5.16
C ASN A 69 13.14 20.56 -6.53
N GLN A 70 14.44 20.60 -6.82
CA GLN A 70 15.00 19.93 -8.00
C GLN A 70 14.81 18.40 -7.92
N MET A 71 15.05 17.79 -6.76
CA MET A 71 14.87 16.35 -6.57
C MET A 71 13.41 15.93 -6.78
N MET A 72 12.47 16.73 -6.28
CA MET A 72 11.04 16.61 -6.54
C MET A 72 10.71 16.67 -8.03
N GLN A 73 11.22 17.69 -8.74
CA GLN A 73 11.04 17.85 -10.19
C GLN A 73 11.53 16.62 -10.95
N ARG A 74 12.71 16.08 -10.59
CA ARG A 74 13.29 14.90 -11.25
C ARG A 74 12.47 13.64 -10.98
N ALA A 75 11.92 13.48 -9.78
CA ALA A 75 11.07 12.35 -9.44
C ALA A 75 9.73 12.37 -10.19
N LEU A 76 9.09 13.54 -10.27
CA LEU A 76 7.85 13.74 -11.03
C LEU A 76 8.07 13.45 -12.52
N LYS A 77 9.13 14.01 -13.11
CA LYS A 77 9.50 13.73 -14.51
C LYS A 77 9.82 12.25 -14.75
N PHE A 78 10.52 11.60 -13.83
CA PHE A 78 10.82 10.17 -13.92
C PHE A 78 9.55 9.30 -13.95
N SER A 79 8.50 9.73 -13.26
CA SER A 79 7.28 8.95 -13.09
C SER A 79 6.13 9.43 -13.99
N GLY A 80 6.45 10.15 -15.08
CA GLY A 80 5.47 10.54 -16.10
C GLY A 80 4.43 11.58 -15.66
N TYR A 81 4.66 12.35 -14.60
CA TYR A 81 3.71 13.38 -14.17
C TYR A 81 3.66 14.56 -15.16
N GLU A 82 2.47 15.12 -15.35
CA GLU A 82 2.31 16.39 -16.06
C GLU A 82 2.96 17.51 -15.24
N LEU A 83 4.10 18.01 -15.72
CA LEU A 83 4.99 18.83 -14.92
C LEU A 83 5.45 20.06 -15.69
N LYS A 84 5.27 21.22 -15.07
CA LYS A 84 5.97 22.45 -15.42
C LYS A 84 6.71 22.99 -14.20
N HIS A 85 7.81 23.67 -14.43
CA HIS A 85 8.53 24.35 -13.37
C HIS A 85 9.08 25.68 -13.86
N GLU A 86 9.21 26.62 -12.95
CA GLU A 86 9.82 27.94 -13.20
C GLU A 86 10.80 28.22 -12.06
N TRP A 87 12.09 28.20 -12.34
CA TRP A 87 13.13 28.46 -11.33
C TRP A 87 13.50 29.94 -11.31
N GLY A 88 13.59 30.49 -10.10
CA GLY A 88 14.05 31.84 -9.87
C GLY A 88 15.43 31.87 -9.23
N LYS A 89 15.94 33.09 -9.01
CA LYS A 89 17.17 33.35 -8.22
C LYS A 89 16.88 33.94 -6.85
N GLY A 90 15.61 33.98 -6.44
CA GLY A 90 15.18 34.61 -5.19
C GLY A 90 15.53 33.80 -3.95
N GLN A 91 15.41 34.44 -2.79
CA GLN A 91 15.44 33.79 -1.47
C GLN A 91 14.06 33.19 -1.12
N HIS A 92 13.88 32.73 0.12
CA HIS A 92 12.61 32.25 0.70
C HIS A 92 11.50 33.32 0.69
N SER A 93 10.94 33.59 -0.48
CA SER A 93 10.11 34.75 -0.72
C SER A 93 9.06 34.51 -1.79
N ARG A 94 7.84 34.97 -1.51
CA ARG A 94 6.70 34.84 -2.43
C ARG A 94 6.79 35.77 -3.66
N LYS A 95 7.80 36.64 -3.75
CA LYS A 95 7.90 37.64 -4.84
C LYS A 95 7.88 37.00 -6.22
N HIS A 96 8.72 36.00 -6.45
CA HIS A 96 8.80 35.33 -7.75
C HIS A 96 7.52 34.50 -8.04
N GLY A 97 7.12 33.65 -7.09
CA GLY A 97 5.88 32.87 -7.20
C GLY A 97 4.64 33.73 -7.48
N ASN A 98 4.51 34.89 -6.83
CA ASN A 98 3.39 35.80 -7.09
C ASN A 98 3.45 36.43 -8.50
N ALA A 99 4.65 36.75 -8.99
CA ALA A 99 4.82 37.35 -10.31
C ALA A 99 4.39 36.39 -11.43
N ILE A 100 4.68 35.09 -11.27
CA ILE A 100 4.38 34.06 -12.27
C ILE A 100 3.03 33.36 -12.04
N PHE A 101 2.31 33.72 -10.97
CA PHE A 101 1.06 33.06 -10.60
C PHE A 101 0.02 33.03 -11.75
N PRO A 102 -0.22 34.13 -12.50
CA PRO A 102 -1.16 34.09 -13.62
C PRO A 102 -0.77 33.05 -14.69
N ASP A 103 0.51 32.91 -14.99
CA ASP A 103 1.01 31.94 -15.99
C ASP A 103 0.93 30.51 -15.49
N ALA A 104 1.20 30.29 -14.20
CA ALA A 104 1.00 29.01 -13.55
C ALA A 104 -0.48 28.59 -13.57
N MET A 105 -1.40 29.51 -13.31
CA MET A 105 -2.85 29.22 -13.36
C MET A 105 -3.31 28.92 -14.79
N ARG A 106 -2.85 29.69 -15.79
CA ARG A 106 -3.15 29.39 -17.20
C ARG A 106 -2.67 28.00 -17.60
N TRP A 107 -1.46 27.62 -17.21
CA TRP A 107 -0.94 26.28 -17.52
C TRP A 107 -1.69 25.17 -16.77
N LEU A 108 -2.01 25.36 -15.50
CA LEU A 108 -2.75 24.36 -14.72
C LEU A 108 -4.20 24.14 -15.24
N TRP A 109 -4.85 25.19 -15.76
CA TRP A 109 -6.27 25.19 -16.18
C TRP A 109 -6.52 25.41 -17.69
N HIS A 110 -5.55 25.17 -18.57
CA HIS A 110 -5.75 25.36 -20.02
C HIS A 110 -6.88 24.48 -20.59
N GLU A 111 -7.56 24.98 -21.63
CA GLU A 111 -8.82 24.42 -22.16
C GLU A 111 -8.69 22.99 -22.71
N ASP A 112 -7.55 22.65 -23.33
CA ASP A 112 -7.26 21.31 -23.86
C ASP A 112 -7.04 20.24 -22.76
N ALA A 113 -7.21 20.60 -21.50
CA ALA A 113 -6.71 19.86 -20.36
C ALA A 113 -7.70 19.76 -19.21
N ALA A 114 -8.99 19.66 -19.58
CA ALA A 114 -10.11 19.40 -18.69
C ALA A 114 -9.86 18.15 -17.84
N GLU A 115 -9.32 17.10 -18.44
CA GLU A 115 -8.92 15.88 -17.76
C GLU A 115 -7.41 15.89 -17.45
N VAL A 116 -7.08 15.65 -16.19
CA VAL A 116 -5.71 15.31 -15.76
C VAL A 116 -5.66 13.80 -15.65
N LYS A 117 -4.73 13.17 -16.35
CA LYS A 117 -4.58 11.71 -16.43
C LYS A 117 -3.17 11.27 -16.07
N THR A 118 -3.01 9.97 -15.88
CA THR A 118 -1.70 9.33 -15.71
C THR A 118 -1.08 9.07 -17.09
N HIS A 119 0.23 9.29 -17.23
CA HIS A 119 0.97 9.03 -18.49
C HIS A 119 1.94 7.86 -18.27
N TYR A 120 1.41 6.63 -18.30
CA TYR A 120 2.19 5.42 -18.06
C TYR A 120 3.29 5.21 -19.12
N ASP A 121 3.06 5.65 -20.35
CA ASP A 121 4.02 5.65 -21.47
C ASP A 121 5.26 6.51 -21.21
N GLN A 122 5.13 7.54 -20.37
CA GLN A 122 6.23 8.43 -19.97
C GLN A 122 6.85 8.04 -18.62
N CYS A 123 6.29 7.04 -17.95
CA CYS A 123 6.71 6.61 -16.63
C CYS A 123 7.83 5.55 -16.71
N ARG A 124 8.90 5.78 -15.95
CA ARG A 124 10.03 4.84 -15.82
C ARG A 124 10.01 4.04 -14.52
N ASN A 125 8.95 4.18 -13.72
CA ASN A 125 8.80 3.46 -12.47
C ASN A 125 8.43 2.00 -12.74
N GLU A 126 9.14 1.06 -12.14
CA GLU A 126 8.89 -0.38 -12.23
C GLU A 126 7.49 -0.79 -11.76
N ALA A 127 6.85 -0.01 -10.88
CA ALA A 127 5.49 -0.27 -10.41
C ALA A 127 4.49 -0.41 -11.57
N VAL A 128 4.69 0.30 -12.69
CA VAL A 128 3.78 0.24 -13.85
C VAL A 128 3.79 -1.11 -14.56
N ARG A 129 4.79 -1.97 -14.30
CA ARG A 129 4.87 -3.32 -14.88
C ARG A 129 3.87 -4.30 -14.26
N PHE A 130 3.28 -3.93 -13.12
CA PHE A 130 2.33 -4.75 -12.37
C PHE A 130 0.90 -4.23 -12.47
N LEU A 131 0.66 -3.23 -13.33
CA LEU A 131 -0.64 -2.63 -13.55
C LEU A 131 -1.17 -3.09 -14.90
N GLU A 132 -2.47 -3.33 -14.97
CA GLU A 132 -3.16 -3.49 -16.25
C GLU A 132 -3.29 -2.11 -16.91
N PRO A 133 -2.83 -1.93 -18.16
CA PRO A 133 -2.94 -0.66 -18.86
C PRO A 133 -4.39 -0.20 -18.93
N ASP A 134 -4.62 1.09 -18.69
CA ASP A 134 -5.92 1.77 -18.78
C ASP A 134 -7.00 1.28 -17.78
N GLU A 135 -6.68 0.35 -16.89
CA GLU A 135 -7.55 -0.05 -15.79
C GLU A 135 -7.36 0.84 -14.56
N GLN A 136 -8.45 1.09 -13.84
CA GLN A 136 -8.41 1.81 -12.56
C GLN A 136 -8.68 0.85 -11.41
N TRP A 137 -8.32 1.23 -10.19
CA TRP A 137 -8.73 0.50 -8.99
C TRP A 137 -10.25 0.41 -8.92
N GLN A 138 -10.77 -0.82 -8.83
CA GLN A 138 -12.20 -1.09 -8.75
C GLN A 138 -12.59 -1.55 -7.35
N LEU A 139 -13.71 -1.03 -6.83
CA LEU A 139 -14.29 -1.52 -5.59
C LEU A 139 -14.98 -2.85 -5.86
N LEU A 140 -14.42 -3.95 -5.36
CA LEU A 140 -15.02 -5.27 -5.50
C LEU A 140 -16.03 -5.59 -4.39
N SER A 141 -15.80 -5.10 -3.16
CA SER A 141 -16.66 -5.40 -2.02
C SER A 141 -16.60 -4.34 -0.93
N ASP A 142 -17.74 -4.01 -0.33
CA ASP A 142 -17.87 -3.07 0.79
C ASP A 142 -18.85 -3.59 1.87
N GLY A 143 -19.09 -2.78 2.90
CA GLY A 143 -20.01 -3.11 4.00
C GLY A 143 -19.45 -4.05 5.08
N HIS A 144 -18.20 -4.48 4.95
CA HIS A 144 -17.51 -5.34 5.93
C HIS A 144 -17.17 -4.60 7.21
N GLY A 145 -17.20 -5.29 8.34
CA GLY A 145 -16.82 -4.71 9.64
C GLY A 145 -15.33 -4.41 9.71
N TRP A 146 -14.51 -5.37 9.29
CA TRP A 146 -13.07 -5.17 9.09
C TRP A 146 -12.55 -6.27 8.15
N ALA A 147 -12.34 -5.92 6.88
CA ALA A 147 -11.77 -6.81 5.89
C ALA A 147 -10.27 -7.02 6.14
N GLU A 148 -9.82 -8.27 6.20
CA GLU A 148 -8.44 -8.68 6.47
C GLU A 148 -8.04 -9.91 5.64
N GLY A 149 -6.83 -10.43 5.87
CA GLY A 149 -6.41 -11.79 5.53
C GLY A 149 -6.79 -12.25 4.13
N LEU A 150 -6.05 -11.80 3.13
CA LEU A 150 -6.26 -12.16 1.72
C LEU A 150 -5.49 -13.43 1.33
N ALA A 151 -6.16 -14.37 0.66
CA ALA A 151 -5.54 -15.56 0.07
C ALA A 151 -6.04 -15.81 -1.35
N THR A 152 -5.13 -16.04 -2.29
CA THR A 152 -5.44 -16.33 -3.69
C THR A 152 -5.25 -17.81 -4.02
N MET A 153 -6.20 -18.38 -4.76
CA MET A 153 -6.12 -19.72 -5.34
C MET A 153 -5.47 -19.68 -6.74
N PRO A 154 -4.89 -20.80 -7.22
CA PRO A 154 -4.29 -20.87 -8.55
C PRO A 154 -5.28 -20.65 -9.72
N ASP A 155 -6.58 -20.82 -9.48
CA ASP A 155 -7.63 -20.57 -10.47
C ASP A 155 -8.07 -19.09 -10.53
N GLY A 156 -7.44 -18.22 -9.73
CA GLY A 156 -7.76 -16.79 -9.65
C GLY A 156 -8.79 -16.44 -8.58
N THR A 157 -9.41 -17.42 -7.91
CA THR A 157 -10.34 -17.15 -6.81
C THR A 157 -9.61 -16.50 -5.65
N LEU A 158 -10.14 -15.40 -5.12
CA LEU A 158 -9.58 -14.69 -3.98
C LEU A 158 -10.48 -14.88 -2.77
N PHE A 159 -9.90 -15.11 -1.60
CA PHE A 159 -10.58 -15.21 -0.32
C PHE A 159 -10.14 -14.08 0.60
N PHE A 160 -11.05 -13.59 1.43
CA PHE A 160 -10.75 -12.60 2.45
C PHE A 160 -11.63 -12.77 3.68
N THR A 161 -11.19 -12.22 4.82
CA THR A 161 -11.91 -12.37 6.09
C THR A 161 -12.66 -11.09 6.46
N ASP A 162 -13.81 -11.22 7.12
CA ASP A 162 -14.43 -10.14 7.89
C ASP A 162 -14.38 -10.52 9.37
N VAL A 163 -13.39 -9.98 10.07
CA VAL A 163 -12.95 -10.47 11.39
C VAL A 163 -14.05 -10.31 12.46
N PRO A 164 -14.67 -9.12 12.62
CA PRO A 164 -15.72 -8.93 13.62
C PRO A 164 -16.97 -9.76 13.33
N ALA A 165 -17.31 -9.93 12.04
CA ALA A 165 -18.46 -10.72 11.61
C ALA A 165 -18.22 -12.24 11.71
N SER A 166 -16.97 -12.68 11.91
CA SER A 166 -16.59 -14.10 11.96
C SER A 166 -16.95 -14.82 10.67
N LYS A 167 -16.64 -14.18 9.53
CA LYS A 167 -16.94 -14.66 8.17
C LYS A 167 -15.68 -14.69 7.30
N ILE A 168 -15.70 -15.58 6.31
CA ILE A 168 -14.77 -15.58 5.18
C ILE A 168 -15.64 -15.46 3.92
N TYR A 169 -15.24 -14.58 3.01
CA TYR A 169 -15.84 -14.40 1.70
C TYR A 169 -14.85 -14.85 0.63
N HIS A 170 -15.37 -15.09 -0.58
CA HIS A 170 -14.55 -15.29 -1.76
C HIS A 170 -15.05 -14.42 -2.92
N ILE A 171 -14.14 -14.14 -3.85
CA ILE A 171 -14.36 -13.39 -5.07
C ILE A 171 -13.91 -14.29 -6.22
N GLY A 172 -14.85 -14.61 -7.11
CA GLY A 172 -14.57 -15.37 -8.33
C GLY A 172 -13.86 -14.53 -9.39
N THR A 173 -13.43 -15.17 -10.47
CA THR A 173 -12.87 -14.48 -11.65
C THR A 173 -13.94 -13.72 -12.47
N ASP A 174 -15.20 -13.82 -12.07
CA ASP A 174 -16.34 -13.06 -12.59
C ASP A 174 -16.73 -11.89 -11.65
N ASP A 175 -15.82 -11.50 -10.75
CA ASP A 175 -15.94 -10.43 -9.75
C ASP A 175 -17.09 -10.61 -8.74
N LYS A 176 -17.72 -11.78 -8.69
CA LYS A 176 -18.79 -12.04 -7.73
C LYS A 176 -18.23 -12.30 -6.35
N VAL A 177 -18.70 -11.51 -5.40
CA VAL A 177 -18.44 -11.70 -3.97
C VAL A 177 -19.49 -12.61 -3.37
N GLU A 178 -19.06 -13.71 -2.77
CA GLU A 178 -19.94 -14.69 -2.13
C GLU A 178 -19.42 -15.10 -0.76
N LEU A 179 -20.36 -15.39 0.15
CA LEU A 179 -20.04 -15.91 1.47
C LEU A 179 -19.46 -17.32 1.34
N PHE A 180 -18.25 -17.52 1.83
CA PHE A 180 -17.58 -18.83 1.82
C PHE A 180 -17.81 -19.61 3.12
N ALA A 181 -17.63 -18.97 4.27
CA ALA A 181 -17.80 -19.62 5.57
C ALA A 181 -18.26 -18.63 6.66
N GLU A 182 -19.09 -19.12 7.58
CA GLU A 182 -19.51 -18.43 8.79
C GLU A 182 -18.93 -19.10 10.03
N ASN A 183 -19.04 -18.43 11.19
CA ASN A 183 -18.56 -18.93 12.47
C ASN A 183 -17.08 -19.34 12.42
N THR A 184 -16.27 -18.54 11.73
CA THR A 184 -14.87 -18.88 11.40
C THR A 184 -13.95 -18.85 12.62
N GLY A 185 -14.43 -18.26 13.71
CA GLY A 185 -13.69 -18.06 14.95
C GLY A 185 -12.99 -16.71 14.95
N ARG A 186 -13.61 -15.69 14.33
CA ARG A 186 -13.02 -14.37 14.08
C ARG A 186 -11.66 -14.51 13.41
N THR A 187 -11.62 -15.28 12.31
CA THR A 187 -10.40 -15.48 11.52
C THR A 187 -9.90 -14.15 10.99
N ASN A 188 -8.61 -13.88 11.19
CA ASN A 188 -7.93 -12.70 10.67
C ASN A 188 -7.08 -13.09 9.45
N GLY A 189 -5.77 -13.33 9.61
CA GLY A 189 -4.90 -13.75 8.51
C GLY A 189 -5.36 -15.04 7.85
N LEU A 190 -5.17 -15.12 6.52
CA LEU A 190 -5.55 -16.26 5.68
C LEU A 190 -4.45 -16.53 4.66
N ARG A 191 -4.11 -17.80 4.43
CA ARG A 191 -3.08 -18.20 3.47
C ARG A 191 -3.39 -19.55 2.84
N LEU A 192 -3.14 -19.68 1.54
CA LEU A 192 -3.14 -20.98 0.87
C LEU A 192 -1.92 -21.79 1.30
N GLY A 193 -2.16 -23.01 1.81
CA GLY A 193 -1.13 -24.00 2.10
C GLY A 193 -0.72 -24.80 0.86
N PRO A 194 0.44 -25.49 0.89
CA PRO A 194 0.93 -26.30 -0.22
C PRO A 194 0.07 -27.54 -0.51
N ASP A 195 -0.82 -27.91 0.41
CA ASP A 195 -1.80 -29.00 0.27
C ASP A 195 -3.14 -28.54 -0.31
N GLY A 196 -3.25 -27.26 -0.70
CA GLY A 196 -4.44 -26.68 -1.28
C GLY A 196 -5.52 -26.29 -0.27
N LEU A 197 -5.23 -26.31 1.03
CA LEU A 197 -6.15 -25.83 2.07
C LEU A 197 -5.92 -24.35 2.37
N LEU A 198 -6.98 -23.64 2.76
CA LEU A 198 -6.90 -22.26 3.24
C LEU A 198 -6.66 -22.27 4.75
N TYR A 199 -5.45 -21.94 5.19
CA TYR A 199 -5.09 -21.81 6.60
C TYR A 199 -5.46 -20.43 7.11
N GLY A 200 -6.06 -20.34 8.30
CA GLY A 200 -6.52 -19.09 8.89
C GLY A 200 -6.20 -18.96 10.38
N ALA A 201 -5.88 -17.74 10.80
CA ALA A 201 -5.65 -17.35 12.19
C ALA A 201 -6.99 -17.06 12.89
N ALA A 202 -7.66 -18.10 13.39
CA ALA A 202 -8.96 -18.03 14.07
C ALA A 202 -8.81 -17.54 15.52
N ASN A 203 -8.36 -16.29 15.69
CA ASN A 203 -7.97 -15.75 16.99
C ASN A 203 -9.10 -15.70 18.03
N GLY A 204 -10.34 -15.45 17.59
CA GLY A 204 -11.50 -15.47 18.47
C GLY A 204 -11.77 -16.85 19.07
N ALA A 205 -11.46 -17.92 18.34
CA ALA A 205 -11.53 -19.30 18.81
C ALA A 205 -10.21 -19.76 19.50
N GLY A 206 -9.15 -18.96 19.45
CA GLY A 206 -7.83 -19.33 19.94
C GLY A 206 -7.20 -20.49 19.15
N GLN A 207 -7.38 -20.49 17.82
CA GLN A 207 -7.03 -21.62 16.96
C GLN A 207 -6.26 -21.18 15.71
N ILE A 208 -5.37 -22.04 15.22
CA ILE A 208 -5.05 -22.09 13.79
C ILE A 208 -5.99 -23.14 13.19
N ALA A 209 -6.70 -22.77 12.14
CA ALA A 209 -7.63 -23.66 11.45
C ALA A 209 -7.34 -23.68 9.95
N ALA A 210 -7.82 -24.70 9.25
CA ALA A 210 -7.75 -24.81 7.81
C ALA A 210 -9.13 -25.13 7.23
N TRP A 211 -9.43 -24.60 6.05
CA TRP A 211 -10.67 -24.85 5.32
C TRP A 211 -10.36 -25.50 3.98
N ASN A 212 -11.18 -26.50 3.62
CA ASN A 212 -11.21 -26.97 2.25
C ASN A 212 -11.90 -25.91 1.36
N PRO A 213 -11.22 -25.33 0.36
CA PRO A 213 -11.74 -24.22 -0.44
C PRO A 213 -12.97 -24.60 -1.30
N LYS A 214 -13.23 -25.90 -1.51
CA LYS A 214 -14.39 -26.36 -2.30
C LYS A 214 -15.62 -26.70 -1.46
N THR A 215 -15.41 -27.13 -0.22
CA THR A 215 -16.50 -27.64 0.64
C THR A 215 -16.73 -26.82 1.90
N ALA A 216 -15.91 -25.79 2.12
CA ALA A 216 -15.85 -25.00 3.36
C ALA A 216 -15.63 -25.85 4.64
N LYS A 217 -15.25 -27.13 4.50
CA LYS A 217 -15.01 -28.01 5.64
C LYS A 217 -13.82 -27.49 6.45
N ARG A 218 -14.09 -27.14 7.71
CA ARG A 218 -13.11 -26.65 8.68
C ARG A 218 -12.42 -27.81 9.40
N THR A 219 -11.11 -27.69 9.56
CA THR A 219 -10.25 -28.58 10.37
C THR A 219 -9.42 -27.72 11.31
N VAL A 220 -9.35 -28.09 12.59
CA VAL A 220 -8.48 -27.41 13.55
C VAL A 220 -7.06 -27.96 13.43
N ILE A 221 -6.09 -27.06 13.29
CA ILE A 221 -4.66 -27.39 13.16
C ILE A 221 -3.96 -27.29 14.50
N ALA A 222 -4.30 -26.28 15.30
CA ALA A 222 -3.83 -26.10 16.68
C ALA A 222 -4.87 -25.34 17.50
N GLU A 223 -4.87 -25.59 18.81
CA GLU A 223 -5.78 -24.97 19.79
C GLU A 223 -5.01 -24.29 20.92
N GLY A 224 -5.68 -23.39 21.63
CA GLY A 224 -5.10 -22.69 22.79
C GLY A 224 -4.05 -21.64 22.41
N VAL A 225 -4.06 -21.16 21.16
CA VAL A 225 -3.06 -20.21 20.63
C VAL A 225 -3.65 -18.82 20.44
N LYS A 226 -2.85 -17.78 20.67
CA LYS A 226 -3.16 -16.41 20.27
C LYS A 226 -2.46 -16.12 18.94
N CYS A 227 -3.20 -15.61 17.97
CA CYS A 227 -2.72 -15.48 16.60
C CYS A 227 -3.26 -14.20 15.93
N ASN A 228 -2.55 -13.70 14.92
CA ASN A 228 -3.00 -12.57 14.10
C ASN A 228 -2.89 -12.89 12.61
N ASP A 229 -1.68 -13.17 12.13
CA ASP A 229 -1.43 -13.58 10.74
C ASP A 229 -0.59 -14.86 10.68
N LEU A 230 -0.53 -15.51 9.52
CA LEU A 230 0.21 -16.76 9.32
C LEU A 230 0.75 -16.93 7.89
N VAL A 231 1.76 -17.77 7.76
CA VAL A 231 2.25 -18.28 6.48
C VAL A 231 2.56 -19.78 6.60
N VAL A 232 2.36 -20.52 5.51
CA VAL A 232 2.59 -21.97 5.46
C VAL A 232 3.73 -22.27 4.50
N ARG A 233 4.75 -22.98 4.99
CA ARG A 233 5.90 -23.45 4.19
C ARG A 233 5.54 -24.64 3.33
N HIS A 234 6.39 -24.95 2.34
CA HIS A 234 6.24 -26.09 1.44
C HIS A 234 6.20 -27.46 2.17
N ASP A 235 6.89 -27.58 3.31
CA ASP A 235 6.88 -28.76 4.17
C ASP A 235 5.60 -28.87 5.04
N GLY A 236 4.72 -27.86 4.99
CA GLY A 236 3.51 -27.74 5.78
C GLY A 236 3.71 -27.18 7.19
N THR A 237 4.91 -26.68 7.51
CA THR A 237 5.15 -25.93 8.74
C THR A 237 4.42 -24.59 8.67
N VAL A 238 3.64 -24.28 9.72
CA VAL A 238 2.92 -23.00 9.84
C VAL A 238 3.72 -22.06 10.74
N TYR A 239 4.06 -20.88 10.25
CA TYR A 239 4.53 -19.77 11.08
C TYR A 239 3.38 -18.80 11.29
N PHE A 240 3.25 -18.24 12.48
CA PHE A 240 2.21 -17.27 12.78
C PHE A 240 2.66 -16.27 13.84
N THR A 241 2.00 -15.12 13.87
CA THR A 241 2.30 -14.05 14.82
C THR A 241 1.41 -14.11 16.04
N ASN A 242 2.01 -13.95 17.23
CA ASN A 242 1.31 -13.81 18.51
C ASN A 242 1.58 -12.39 19.08
N PRO A 243 0.79 -11.38 18.66
CA PRO A 243 0.99 -10.01 19.12
C PRO A 243 0.92 -9.83 20.64
N PRO A 244 -0.06 -10.42 21.37
CA PRO A 244 -0.16 -10.28 22.83
C PRO A 244 1.11 -10.69 23.59
N GLU A 245 1.85 -11.67 23.08
CA GLU A 245 3.09 -12.15 23.70
C GLU A 245 4.37 -11.63 23.06
N ASN A 246 4.28 -10.79 22.02
CA ASN A 246 5.45 -10.32 21.25
C ASN A 246 6.29 -11.47 20.67
N LYS A 247 5.65 -12.47 20.06
CA LYS A 247 6.33 -13.67 19.56
C LYS A 247 5.97 -14.02 18.13
N ILE A 248 6.95 -14.59 17.44
CA ILE A 248 6.74 -15.41 16.26
C ILE A 248 6.69 -16.86 16.71
N MET A 249 5.65 -17.56 16.27
CA MET A 249 5.35 -18.93 16.68
C MET A 249 5.37 -19.86 15.46
N MET A 250 5.57 -21.15 15.70
CA MET A 250 5.60 -22.18 14.66
C MET A 250 4.84 -23.43 15.09
N ILE A 251 4.12 -24.07 14.16
CA ILE A 251 3.53 -25.40 14.30
C ILE A 251 4.09 -26.30 13.20
N ARG A 252 4.73 -27.42 13.59
CA ARG A 252 5.17 -28.43 12.62
C ARG A 252 3.97 -29.20 12.09
N LYS A 253 4.01 -29.61 10.83
CA LYS A 253 2.93 -30.39 10.20
C LYS A 253 2.58 -31.62 11.05
N GLY A 254 1.30 -31.72 11.43
CA GLY A 254 0.75 -32.84 12.19
C GLY A 254 1.06 -32.85 13.70
N SER A 255 1.84 -31.91 14.23
CA SER A 255 2.13 -31.90 15.68
C SER A 255 0.97 -31.35 16.51
N GLY A 256 0.22 -30.39 15.97
CA GLY A 256 -0.78 -29.61 16.70
C GLY A 256 -0.21 -28.73 17.82
N GLN A 257 1.10 -28.71 18.00
CA GLN A 257 1.80 -28.01 19.08
C GLN A 257 2.52 -26.79 18.53
N ALA A 258 2.21 -25.63 19.10
CA ALA A 258 2.89 -24.36 18.81
C ALA A 258 4.14 -24.21 19.69
N VAL A 259 5.22 -23.73 19.09
CA VAL A 259 6.48 -23.39 19.77
C VAL A 259 6.91 -21.98 19.39
N SER A 260 7.53 -21.27 20.33
CA SER A 260 8.14 -19.96 20.06
C SER A 260 9.38 -20.13 19.19
N VAL A 261 9.55 -19.28 18.18
CA VAL A 261 10.75 -19.28 17.33
C VAL A 261 11.55 -17.98 17.44
N ASP A 262 10.89 -16.86 17.73
CA ASP A 262 11.55 -15.57 17.92
C ASP A 262 10.70 -14.62 18.77
N ASP A 263 11.34 -13.62 19.38
CA ASP A 263 10.69 -12.52 20.07
C ASP A 263 10.69 -11.28 19.15
N PHE A 264 9.50 -10.76 18.84
CA PHE A 264 9.33 -9.61 17.96
C PHE A 264 8.30 -8.66 18.55
N ARG A 265 8.52 -7.35 18.50
CA ARG A 265 7.60 -6.39 19.13
C ARG A 265 6.37 -6.17 18.24
N ASN A 266 5.17 -6.37 18.80
CA ASN A 266 3.88 -6.20 18.12
C ASN A 266 3.82 -6.86 16.72
N PRO A 267 4.13 -8.17 16.61
CA PRO A 267 4.18 -8.87 15.33
C PRO A 267 2.77 -8.90 14.72
N ASN A 268 2.69 -8.71 13.41
CA ASN A 268 1.44 -8.61 12.67
C ASN A 268 1.55 -9.47 11.40
N GLY A 269 1.67 -8.88 10.21
CA GLY A 269 1.90 -9.62 8.97
C GLY A 269 3.27 -10.29 8.90
N LEU A 270 3.33 -11.45 8.25
CA LEU A 270 4.56 -12.19 7.94
C LEU A 270 4.45 -12.91 6.60
N THR A 271 5.57 -13.08 5.91
CA THR A 271 5.61 -13.83 4.63
C THR A 271 6.97 -14.49 4.46
N LEU A 272 7.04 -15.53 3.65
CA LEU A 272 8.31 -16.16 3.31
C LEU A 272 8.96 -15.47 2.10
N SER A 273 10.29 -15.51 2.02
CA SER A 273 10.99 -15.30 0.76
C SER A 273 10.60 -16.36 -0.27
N ALA A 274 10.82 -16.09 -1.56
CA ALA A 274 10.43 -16.99 -2.64
C ALA A 274 11.04 -18.40 -2.52
N ASP A 275 12.28 -18.50 -2.03
CA ASP A 275 13.00 -19.75 -1.76
C ASP A 275 12.74 -20.30 -0.33
N GLN A 276 11.93 -19.61 0.47
CA GLN A 276 11.61 -19.93 1.86
C GLN A 276 12.83 -20.11 2.78
N THR A 277 13.94 -19.43 2.47
CA THR A 277 15.12 -19.36 3.34
C THR A 277 15.00 -18.28 4.40
N MET A 278 14.13 -17.29 4.19
CA MET A 278 13.79 -16.24 5.14
C MET A 278 12.29 -16.20 5.44
N LEU A 279 11.99 -15.82 6.68
CA LEU A 279 10.68 -15.41 7.18
C LEU A 279 10.62 -13.89 7.32
#